data_AF-A0A534BLT6-F1
#
_entry.id   AF-A0A534BLT6-F1
#
_cell.length_a   1.000
_cell.length_b   1.000
_cell.length_c   1.000
_cell.angle_alpha   90.00
_cell.angle_beta   90.00
_cell.angle_gamma   90.00
#
_symmetry.space_group_name_H-M   'P 1'
#
loop_
_entity.id
_entity.type
_entity.pdbx_description
1 polymer ?
#
loop_
_entity_poly.entity_id
_entity_poly.type
_entity_poly.pdbx_seq_one_letter_code
_entity_poly.pdbx_strand_id
1 'polypeptide(L)'
;MTISGEVSGGLVTIVVRNPLDPVPGEREGNRLALANIRERLTLMYGERALIKAGRFDAEYIVTLRFPLVENAVPAAAAQPA
;
A
#
# COMPACT_ATOMS: atom_id res chain seq x y z
N MET A 1 -1.93 14.65 2.79
CA MET A 1 -1.67 13.29 2.28
C MET A 1 -2.85 12.84 1.45
N THR A 2 -2.59 12.24 0.30
CA THR A 2 -3.61 11.75 -0.64
C THR A 2 -3.40 10.27 -0.87
N ILE A 3 -4.48 9.50 -0.90
CA ILE A 3 -4.48 8.08 -1.25
C ILE A 3 -5.40 7.90 -2.44
N SER A 4 -4.94 7.20 -3.46
CA SER A 4 -5.71 6.87 -4.67
C SER A 4 -5.58 5.39 -4.96
N GLY A 5 -6.65 4.77 -5.42
CA GLY A 5 -6.69 3.35 -5.75
C GLY A 5 -7.39 3.12 -7.08
N GLU A 6 -6.84 2.23 -7.89
CA GLU A 6 -7.43 1.78 -9.15
C GLU A 6 -7.37 0.27 -9.26
N VAL A 7 -8.36 -0.30 -9.94
CA VAL A 7 -8.39 -1.71 -10.32
C VAL A 7 -8.43 -1.77 -11.84
N SER A 8 -7.45 -2.43 -12.43
CA SER A 8 -7.38 -2.61 -13.88
C SER A 8 -6.71 -3.93 -14.23
N GLY A 9 -7.31 -4.69 -15.15
CA GLY A 9 -6.76 -5.97 -15.61
C GLY A 9 -6.53 -7.00 -14.50
N GLY A 10 -7.40 -7.03 -13.48
CA GLY A 10 -7.25 -7.94 -12.33
C GLY A 10 -6.12 -7.57 -11.36
N LEU A 11 -5.58 -6.36 -11.47
CA LEU A 11 -4.55 -5.83 -10.57
C LEU A 11 -5.09 -4.62 -9.82
N VAL A 12 -4.80 -4.58 -8.54
CA VAL A 12 -5.04 -3.42 -7.67
C VAL A 12 -3.78 -2.59 -7.64
N THR A 13 -3.89 -1.29 -7.90
CA THR A 13 -2.82 -0.31 -7.72
C THR A 13 -3.26 0.71 -6.67
N ILE A 14 -2.49 0.88 -5.61
CA ILE A 14 -2.69 1.90 -4.59
C ILE A 14 -1.50 2.86 -4.62
N VAL A 15 -1.79 4.14 -4.74
CA VAL A 15 -0.80 5.22 -4.72
C VAL A 15 -1.06 6.10 -3.51
N VAL A 16 -0.07 6.19 -2.62
CA VAL A 16 -0.07 7.06 -1.45
C VAL A 16 0.93 8.18 -1.70
N ARG A 17 0.44 9.43 -1.65
CA ARG A 17 1.24 10.64 -1.79
C ARG A 17 1.22 11.41 -0.47
N ASN A 18 2.34 11.41 0.22
CA ASN A 18 2.50 12.14 1.47
C ASN A 18 3.44 13.33 1.25
N PRO A 19 3.01 14.59 1.43
CA PRO A 19 3.94 15.72 1.35
C PRO A 19 5.11 15.53 2.33
N LEU A 20 6.31 15.88 1.89
CA LEU A 20 7.52 15.91 2.70
C LEU A 20 7.50 17.20 3.50
N ASP A 21 7.61 17.09 4.82
CA ASP A 21 7.83 18.26 5.65
C ASP A 21 9.17 18.93 5.27
N PRO A 22 9.23 20.27 5.22
CA PRO A 22 10.44 21.00 4.85
C PRO A 22 11.58 20.83 5.86
N VAL A 23 11.28 20.31 7.05
CA VAL A 23 12.28 19.90 8.04
C VAL A 23 12.58 18.40 7.82
N PRO A 24 13.80 18.04 7.37
CA PRO A 24 14.15 16.65 7.14
C PRO A 24 14.31 15.91 8.47
N GLY A 25 13.21 15.40 9.00
CA GLY A 25 13.27 14.33 9.99
C GLY A 25 13.53 13.02 9.25
N GLU A 26 14.71 12.43 9.43
CA GLU A 26 14.91 11.01 9.10
C GLU A 26 13.98 10.17 9.98
N ARG A 27 12.75 9.95 9.51
CA ARG A 27 11.77 9.12 10.20
C ARG A 27 12.13 7.65 9.98
N GLU A 28 13.06 7.14 10.79
CA GLU A 28 13.44 5.73 10.84
C GLU A 28 12.23 4.79 10.94
N GLY A 29 11.17 5.22 11.64
CA GLY A 29 9.93 4.46 11.80
C GLY A 29 9.18 4.13 10.49
N ASN A 30 9.33 4.93 9.42
CA ASN A 30 8.66 4.61 8.15
C ASN A 30 9.35 3.46 7.40
N ARG A 31 10.67 3.29 7.57
CA ARG A 31 11.43 2.20 6.91
C ARG A 31 10.98 0.84 7.42
N LEU A 32 10.78 0.71 8.74
CA LEU A 32 10.28 -0.52 9.35
C LEU A 32 8.83 -0.81 8.93
N ALA A 33 7.97 0.21 8.87
CA ALA A 33 6.59 0.04 8.41
C ALA A 33 6.53 -0.44 6.94
N LEU A 34 7.34 0.14 6.06
CA LEU A 34 7.48 -0.28 4.66
C LEU A 34 8.06 -1.68 4.51
N ALA A 35 9.03 -2.06 5.35
CA ALA A 35 9.55 -3.42 5.40
C ALA A 35 8.45 -4.41 5.82
N ASN A 36 7.70 -4.11 6.88
CA ASN A 36 6.58 -4.94 7.33
C ASN A 36 5.50 -5.10 6.25
N ILE A 37 5.16 -4.01 5.55
CA ILE A 37 4.18 -4.04 4.47
C ILE A 37 4.71 -4.89 3.30
N ARG A 38 5.99 -4.72 2.93
CA ARG A 38 6.64 -5.51 1.88
C ARG A 38 6.61 -6.99 2.22
N GLU A 39 7.04 -7.37 3.42
CA GLU A 39 7.06 -8.77 3.87
C GLU A 39 5.66 -9.39 3.80
N ARG A 40 4.64 -8.69 4.33
CA ARG A 40 3.25 -9.18 4.26
C ARG A 40 2.73 -9.31 2.83
N LEU A 41 3.04 -8.36 1.96
CA LEU A 41 2.68 -8.44 0.55
C LEU A 41 3.36 -9.63 -0.14
N THR A 42 4.66 -9.85 0.14
CA THR A 42 5.40 -11.00 -0.38
C THR A 42 4.83 -12.32 0.15
N LEU A 43 4.45 -12.40 1.43
CA LEU A 43 3.81 -13.60 2.00
C LEU A 43 2.46 -13.91 1.33
N MET A 44 1.66 -12.89 1.03
CA MET A 44 0.31 -13.05 0.46
C MET A 44 0.31 -13.29 -1.06
N TYR A 45 1.19 -12.59 -1.79
CA TYR A 45 1.14 -12.53 -3.26
C TYR A 45 2.42 -13.02 -3.95
N GLY A 46 3.49 -13.26 -3.19
CA GLY A 46 4.81 -13.61 -3.73
C GLY A 46 5.37 -12.51 -4.62
N GLU A 47 6.00 -12.91 -5.71
CA GLU A 47 6.57 -12.00 -6.72
C GLU A 47 5.52 -11.21 -7.52
N ARG A 48 4.23 -11.54 -7.37
CA ARG A 48 3.14 -10.84 -8.05
C ARG A 48 2.79 -9.50 -7.39
N ALA A 49 3.28 -9.24 -6.18
CA ALA A 49 3.17 -7.95 -5.53
C ALA A 49 4.42 -7.10 -5.75
N LEU A 50 4.20 -5.83 -6.05
CA LEU A 50 5.21 -4.82 -6.26
C LEU A 50 4.96 -3.67 -5.29
N ILE A 51 6.02 -3.27 -4.59
CA ILE A 51 6.03 -2.07 -3.79
C ILE A 51 7.19 -1.16 -4.21
N LYS A 52 6.88 0.07 -4.56
CA LYS A 52 7.84 1.12 -4.86
C LYS A 52 7.60 2.28 -3.90
N ALA A 53 8.66 2.76 -3.28
CA ALA A 53 8.61 3.94 -2.43
C ALA A 53 9.74 4.86 -2.85
N GLY A 54 9.43 6.14 -3.04
CA GLY A 54 10.37 7.13 -3.52
C GLY A 54 10.03 8.52 -3.03
N ARG A 55 11.04 9.38 -3.00
CA ARG A 55 10.86 10.83 -2.86
C ARG A 55 10.80 11.42 -4.26
N PHE A 56 9.78 12.21 -4.51
CA PHE A 56 9.60 12.95 -5.75
C PHE A 56 9.30 14.40 -5.38
N ASP A 57 10.24 15.31 -5.66
CA ASP A 57 10.21 16.71 -5.21
C ASP A 57 9.93 16.84 -3.70
N ALA A 58 8.83 17.51 -3.35
CA ALA A 58 8.34 17.73 -1.99
C ALA A 58 7.31 16.66 -1.57
N GLU A 59 7.26 15.50 -2.23
CA GLU A 59 6.33 14.42 -1.92
C GLU A 59 7.05 13.07 -1.75
N TYR A 60 6.57 12.29 -0.78
CA TYR A 60 6.89 10.89 -0.61
C TYR A 60 5.78 10.06 -1.25
N ILE A 61 6.11 9.33 -2.29
CA ILE A 61 5.16 8.54 -3.06
C ILE A 61 5.43 7.06 -2.80
N VAL A 62 4.39 6.34 -2.40
CA VAL A 62 4.40 4.87 -2.27
C VAL A 62 3.37 4.30 -3.23
N THR A 63 3.81 3.39 -4.09
CA THR A 63 2.97 2.65 -5.02
C THR A 63 2.98 1.18 -4.64
N LEU A 64 1.81 0.65 -4.36
CA LEU A 64 1.57 -0.77 -4.13
C LEU A 64 0.80 -1.32 -5.33
N ARG A 65 1.22 -2.46 -5.84
CA ARG A 65 0.52 -3.16 -6.92
C ARG A 65 0.48 -4.65 -6.62
N PHE A 66 -0.69 -5.26 -6.69
CA PHE A 66 -0.86 -6.69 -6.41
C PHE A 66 -2.12 -7.24 -7.10
N PRO A 67 -2.24 -8.55 -7.30
CA PRO A 67 -3.43 -9.15 -7.89
C PRO A 67 -4.68 -8.92 -7.04
N LEU A 68 -5.79 -8.56 -7.67
CA LEU A 68 -7.08 -8.58 -7.03
C LEU A 68 -7.46 -10.03 -6.76
N VAL A 69 -7.45 -10.40 -5.49
CA VAL A 69 -8.00 -11.68 -5.04
C VAL A 69 -9.39 -11.41 -4.48
N GLU A 70 -10.41 -12.02 -5.09
CA GLU A 70 -11.74 -12.06 -4.52
C GLU A 70 -11.68 -12.98 -3.29
N ASN A 71 -11.29 -12.41 -2.16
CA ASN A 71 -11.64 -13.02 -0.89
C ASN A 71 -13.13 -12.72 -0.72
N ALA A 72 -13.97 -13.70 -1.04
CA ALA A 72 -15.34 -13.67 -0.56
C ALA A 72 -15.25 -13.49 0.95
N VAL A 73 -15.51 -12.28 1.44
CA VAL A 73 -15.78 -12.09 2.85
C VAL A 73 -16.98 -12.99 3.09
N PRO A 74 -16.86 -14.11 3.84
CA PRO A 74 -18.05 -14.91 4.10
C PRO A 74 -19.05 -13.95 4.75
N ALA A 75 -20.28 -13.96 4.25
CA ALA A 75 -21.37 -13.08 4.68
C ALA A 75 -21.84 -13.36 6.12
N ALA A 76 -20.90 -13.61 7.04
CA ALA A 76 -21.08 -13.95 8.43
C ALA A 76 -20.56 -12.79 9.32
N ALA A 77 -21.07 -11.58 9.06
CA ALA A 77 -21.09 -10.50 10.05
C ALA A 77 -22.25 -9.52 9.84
N ALA A 78 -23.19 -9.81 8.93
CA ALA A 78 -24.52 -9.19 8.95
C ALA A 78 -25.35 -9.95 9.98
N GLN A 79 -25.04 -9.77 11.26
CA GLN A 79 -25.90 -10.21 12.36
C GLN A 79 -27.04 -9.17 12.46
N PRO A 80 -28.30 -9.52 12.14
CA PRO A 80 -29.41 -8.65 12.43
C PRO A 80 -29.58 -8.56 13.96
N ALA A 81 -29.79 -7.33 14.44
CA ALA A 81 -30.20 -7.05 15.81
C ALA A 81 -31.64 -7.49 16.08
#